data_AF-A0A351T587-F1
#
_entry.id   AF-A0A351T587-F1
#
_cell.length_a   1.000
_cell.length_b   1.000
_cell.length_c   1.000
_cell.angle_alpha   90.00
_cell.angle_beta   90.00
_cell.angle_gamma   90.00
#
_symmetry.space_group_name_H-M   'P 1'
#
loop_
_entity.id
_entity.type
_entity.pdbx_description
1 polymer ?
#
loop_
_entity_poly.entity_id
_entity_poly.type
_entity_poly.pdbx_seq_one_letter_code
_entity_poly.pdbx_strand_id
1 'polypeptide(L)'
;ANWERAVREATERFSDIRHELLSALHSENPEHRSAAVATLTEAKDIESRELVRKLVDDPDAYVREEALEYLADYAVLDDVPLLFRALVEGPHFFLASCALQRLCADDGDIIQDDDTPVVREEAIARWREKLIGMKLLPLSERRL
;
A
#
# COMPACT_ATOMS: atom_id res chain seq x y z
N ALA A 1 -15.75 -30.69 -25.55
CA ALA A 1 -17.11 -30.10 -25.54
C ALA A 1 -17.04 -28.58 -25.75
N ASN A 2 -18.09 -27.92 -26.24
CA ASN A 2 -18.08 -26.48 -26.56
C ASN A 2 -17.65 -25.58 -25.35
N TRP A 3 -17.97 -26.02 -24.13
CA TRP A 3 -17.60 -25.29 -22.90
C TRP A 3 -16.11 -25.37 -22.56
N GLU A 4 -15.40 -26.46 -22.86
CA GLU A 4 -13.95 -26.59 -22.57
C GLU A 4 -13.12 -25.62 -23.42
N ARG A 5 -13.55 -25.41 -24.66
CA ARG A 5 -12.94 -24.42 -25.55
C ARG A 5 -13.17 -23.00 -25.03
N ALA A 6 -14.41 -22.68 -24.64
CA ALA A 6 -14.74 -21.37 -24.10
C ALA A 6 -13.95 -21.05 -22.81
N VAL A 7 -13.79 -22.03 -21.91
CA VAL A 7 -12.97 -21.88 -20.70
C VAL A 7 -11.51 -21.59 -21.06
N ARG A 8 -10.93 -22.34 -22.01
CA ARG A 8 -9.54 -22.12 -22.44
C ARG A 8 -9.32 -20.71 -23.02
N GLU A 9 -10.19 -20.29 -23.93
CA GLU A 9 -10.12 -18.95 -24.55
C GLU A 9 -10.27 -17.84 -23.50
N ALA A 10 -11.14 -18.03 -22.50
CA ALA A 10 -11.29 -17.09 -21.39
C ALA A 10 -10.04 -17.07 -20.49
N THR A 11 -9.42 -18.22 -20.20
CA THR A 11 -8.18 -18.30 -19.43
C THR A 11 -7.02 -17.61 -20.13
N GLU A 12 -6.85 -17.83 -21.44
CA GLU A 12 -5.81 -17.18 -22.24
C GLU A 12 -5.98 -15.66 -22.21
N ARG A 13 -7.20 -15.16 -22.49
CA ARG A 13 -7.49 -13.73 -22.45
C ARG A 13 -7.25 -13.11 -21.06
N PHE A 14 -7.62 -13.82 -19.99
CA PHE A 14 -7.35 -13.37 -18.63
C PHE A 14 -5.85 -13.29 -18.34
N SER A 15 -5.08 -14.26 -18.81
CA SER A 15 -3.62 -14.26 -18.68
C SER A 15 -2.99 -13.06 -19.41
N ASP A 16 -3.46 -12.74 -20.62
CA ASP A 16 -2.97 -11.60 -21.39
C ASP A 16 -3.28 -10.28 -20.69
N ILE A 17 -4.52 -10.10 -20.21
CA ILE A 17 -4.92 -8.91 -19.45
C ILE A 17 -4.07 -8.77 -18.18
N ARG A 18 -3.84 -9.86 -17.45
CA ARG A 18 -2.98 -9.84 -16.27
C ARG A 18 -1.56 -9.42 -16.64
N HIS A 19 -1.02 -9.92 -17.74
CA HIS A 19 0.32 -9.56 -18.19
C HIS A 19 0.43 -8.07 -18.53
N GLU A 20 -0.54 -7.53 -19.28
CA GLU A 20 -0.61 -6.10 -19.62
C GLU A 20 -0.72 -5.23 -18.37
N LEU A 21 -1.57 -5.63 -17.41
CA LEU A 21 -1.75 -4.92 -16.15
C LEU A 21 -0.46 -4.88 -15.32
N LEU A 22 0.26 -6.00 -15.22
CA LEU A 22 1.56 -6.05 -14.55
C LEU A 22 2.62 -5.21 -15.28
N SER A 23 2.60 -5.17 -16.61
CA SER A 23 3.49 -4.31 -17.38
C SER A 23 3.19 -2.82 -17.15
N ALA A 24 1.92 -2.46 -16.95
CA ALA A 24 1.52 -1.06 -16.74
C ALA A 24 2.07 -0.48 -15.43
N LEU A 25 2.35 -1.30 -14.41
CA LEU A 25 3.06 -0.89 -13.19
C LEU A 25 4.47 -0.33 -13.46
N HIS A 26 5.04 -0.58 -14.63
CA HIS A 26 6.36 -0.11 -15.04
C HIS A 26 6.30 0.94 -16.16
N SER A 27 5.11 1.44 -16.49
CA SER A 27 4.92 2.48 -17.51
C SER A 27 5.64 3.78 -17.15
N GLU A 28 6.20 4.47 -18.14
CA GLU A 28 6.75 5.82 -17.96
C GLU A 28 5.65 6.83 -17.60
N ASN A 29 4.43 6.64 -18.12
CA ASN A 29 3.27 7.46 -17.77
C ASN A 29 2.77 7.08 -16.36
N PRO A 30 2.79 8.01 -15.37
CA PRO A 30 2.28 7.76 -14.02
C PRO A 30 0.80 7.38 -13.99
N GLU A 31 -0.04 7.91 -14.89
CA GLU A 31 -1.47 7.57 -14.96
C GLU A 31 -1.70 6.08 -15.24
N HIS A 32 -0.83 5.46 -16.05
CA HIS A 32 -0.92 4.02 -16.30
C HIS A 32 -0.49 3.21 -15.06
N ARG A 33 0.50 3.70 -14.30
CA ARG A 33 0.96 3.02 -13.08
C ARG A 33 -0.12 3.09 -12.00
N SER A 34 -0.69 4.27 -11.75
CA SER A 34 -1.78 4.44 -10.78
C SER A 34 -3.01 3.65 -11.17
N ALA A 35 -3.46 3.72 -12.43
CA ALA A 35 -4.59 2.92 -12.91
C ALA A 35 -4.35 1.41 -12.79
N ALA A 36 -3.11 0.96 -12.99
CA ALA A 36 -2.75 -0.43 -12.79
C ALA A 36 -2.87 -0.85 -11.32
N VAL A 37 -2.39 -0.02 -10.40
CA VAL A 37 -2.55 -0.27 -8.95
C VAL A 37 -4.03 -0.29 -8.56
N ALA A 38 -4.82 0.71 -8.96
CA ALA A 38 -6.25 0.77 -8.67
C ALA A 38 -6.99 -0.50 -9.15
N THR A 39 -6.70 -0.93 -10.39
CA THR A 39 -7.29 -2.15 -10.96
C THR A 39 -6.90 -3.40 -10.16
N LEU A 40 -5.65 -3.50 -9.69
CA LEU A 40 -5.20 -4.60 -8.84
C LEU A 40 -5.85 -4.58 -7.44
N THR A 41 -6.08 -3.40 -6.88
CA THR A 41 -6.82 -3.20 -5.62
C THR A 41 -8.25 -3.71 -5.76
N GLU A 42 -8.96 -3.28 -6.80
CA GLU A 42 -10.34 -3.70 -7.08
C GLU A 42 -10.45 -5.21 -7.36
N ALA A 43 -9.48 -5.76 -8.11
CA ALA A 43 -9.39 -7.19 -8.39
C ALA A 43 -8.98 -8.02 -7.15
N LYS A 44 -8.59 -7.37 -6.05
CA LYS A 44 -8.08 -8.01 -4.83
C LYS A 44 -6.88 -8.92 -5.11
N ASP A 45 -6.00 -8.48 -6.01
CA ASP A 45 -4.88 -9.27 -6.47
C ASP A 45 -3.70 -9.23 -5.48
N ILE A 46 -3.75 -10.13 -4.50
CA ILE A 46 -2.71 -10.25 -3.45
C ILE A 46 -1.37 -10.71 -4.04
N GLU A 47 -1.37 -11.46 -5.14
CA GLU A 47 -0.15 -11.97 -5.78
C GLU A 47 0.76 -10.84 -6.32
N SER A 48 0.17 -9.67 -6.59
CA SER A 48 0.89 -8.49 -7.09
C SER A 48 1.44 -7.60 -5.98
N ARG A 49 1.25 -7.97 -4.70
CA ARG A 49 1.57 -7.13 -3.55
C ARG A 49 3.02 -6.63 -3.54
N GLU A 50 4.01 -7.48 -3.82
CA GLU A 50 5.42 -7.05 -3.84
C GLU A 50 5.76 -6.08 -4.97
N LEU A 51 5.00 -6.09 -6.07
CA LEU A 51 5.14 -5.11 -7.14
C LEU A 51 4.54 -3.77 -6.71
N VAL A 52 3.32 -3.79 -6.16
CA VAL A 52 2.64 -2.58 -5.68
C VAL A 52 3.39 -1.95 -4.50
N ARG A 53 3.95 -2.75 -3.58
CA ARG A 53 4.72 -2.26 -2.42
C ARG A 53 5.89 -1.36 -2.83
N LYS A 54 6.54 -1.63 -3.96
CA LYS A 54 7.65 -0.81 -4.48
C LYS A 54 7.20 0.57 -4.94
N LEU A 55 5.93 0.72 -5.29
CA LEU A 55 5.35 1.98 -5.78
C LEU A 55 5.03 2.97 -4.65
N VAL A 56 5.18 2.58 -3.38
CA VAL A 56 5.10 3.54 -2.26
C VAL A 56 6.23 4.58 -2.30
N ASP A 57 7.36 4.24 -2.93
CA ASP A 57 8.48 5.16 -3.16
C ASP A 57 8.44 5.75 -4.59
N ASP A 58 7.32 5.64 -5.32
CA ASP A 58 7.20 6.16 -6.69
C ASP A 58 7.41 7.69 -6.72
N PRO A 59 8.08 8.26 -7.75
CA PRO A 59 8.26 9.70 -7.86
C PRO A 59 6.92 10.47 -7.96
N ASP A 60 5.88 9.88 -8.52
CA ASP A 60 4.57 10.49 -8.69
C ASP A 60 3.71 10.34 -7.42
N ALA A 61 3.08 11.43 -6.98
CA ALA A 61 2.30 11.44 -5.75
C ALA A 61 1.03 10.59 -5.82
N TYR A 62 0.34 10.59 -6.96
CA TYR A 62 -0.88 9.79 -7.13
C TYR A 62 -0.57 8.31 -7.15
N VAL A 63 0.56 7.92 -7.76
CA VAL A 63 1.01 6.52 -7.74
C VAL A 63 1.34 6.05 -6.31
N ARG A 64 2.00 6.89 -5.51
CA ARG A 64 2.25 6.57 -4.09
C ARG A 64 0.96 6.42 -3.29
N GLU A 65 -0.02 7.29 -3.53
CA GLU A 65 -1.33 7.26 -2.86
C GLU A 65 -2.06 5.94 -3.13
N GLU A 66 -2.20 5.57 -4.41
CA GLU A 66 -2.81 4.31 -4.83
C GLU A 66 -2.08 3.09 -4.24
N ALA A 67 -0.74 3.13 -4.20
CA ALA A 67 0.05 2.07 -3.60
C ALA A 67 -0.20 1.95 -2.08
N LEU A 68 -0.32 3.07 -1.37
CA LEU A 68 -0.66 3.09 0.05
C LEU A 68 -2.10 2.67 0.31
N GLU A 69 -3.04 3.01 -0.56
CA GLU A 69 -4.44 2.54 -0.48
C GLU A 69 -4.50 1.01 -0.65
N TYR A 70 -3.80 0.46 -1.65
CA TYR A 70 -3.66 -0.99 -1.80
C TYR A 70 -3.06 -1.63 -0.53
N LEU A 71 -1.99 -1.06 0.03
CA LEU A 71 -1.39 -1.59 1.26
C LEU A 71 -2.29 -1.40 2.48
N ALA A 72 -3.18 -0.42 2.53
CA ALA A 72 -4.13 -0.30 3.63
C ALA A 72 -5.05 -1.53 3.74
N ASP A 73 -5.40 -2.14 2.60
CA ASP A 73 -6.20 -3.36 2.56
C ASP A 73 -5.38 -4.66 2.67
N TYR A 74 -4.15 -4.67 2.14
CA TYR A 74 -3.36 -5.89 1.93
C TYR A 74 -1.98 -5.92 2.62
N ALA A 75 -1.68 -4.96 3.51
CA ALA A 75 -0.41 -4.95 4.23
C ALA A 75 -0.21 -6.19 5.10
N VAL A 76 1.07 -6.54 5.29
CA VAL A 76 1.54 -7.57 6.23
C VAL A 76 2.56 -6.96 7.19
N LEU A 77 2.93 -7.69 8.25
CA LEU A 77 3.80 -7.16 9.32
C LEU A 77 5.14 -6.63 8.80
N ASP A 78 5.65 -7.19 7.72
CA ASP A 78 6.89 -6.74 7.08
C ASP A 78 6.78 -5.33 6.43
N ASP A 79 5.56 -4.83 6.21
CA ASP A 79 5.32 -3.47 5.70
C ASP A 79 5.41 -2.40 6.77
N VAL A 80 5.39 -2.76 8.06
CA VAL A 80 5.34 -1.78 9.16
C VAL A 80 6.42 -0.70 9.06
N PRO A 81 7.71 -1.01 8.80
CA PRO A 81 8.72 0.03 8.68
C PRO A 81 8.45 1.00 7.52
N LEU A 82 7.93 0.49 6.40
CA LEU A 82 7.60 1.29 5.23
C LEU A 82 6.36 2.16 5.48
N LEU A 83 5.31 1.60 6.08
CA LEU A 83 4.10 2.35 6.44
C LEU A 83 4.40 3.41 7.51
N PHE A 84 5.26 3.09 8.48
CA PHE A 84 5.68 4.07 9.49
C PHE A 84 6.51 5.20 8.87
N ARG A 85 7.38 4.89 7.90
CA ARG A 85 8.08 5.95 7.15
C ARG A 85 7.10 6.83 6.38
N ALA A 86 6.14 6.23 5.68
CA ALA A 86 5.10 6.97 4.97
C ALA A 86 4.28 7.87 5.91
N LEU A 87 4.05 7.43 7.14
CA LEU A 87 3.41 8.21 8.21
C LEU A 87 4.29 9.36 8.73
N VAL A 88 5.62 9.24 8.71
CA VAL A 88 6.53 10.28 9.25
C VAL A 88 6.91 11.29 8.18
N GLU A 89 7.19 10.82 6.96
CA GLU A 89 7.84 11.60 5.90
C GLU A 89 6.89 11.94 4.74
N GLY A 90 5.84 11.15 4.55
CA GLY A 90 4.94 11.25 3.41
C GLY A 90 3.74 12.17 3.66
N PRO A 91 3.11 12.72 2.61
CA PRO A 91 1.89 13.52 2.77
C PRO A 91 0.63 12.68 3.08
N HIS A 92 0.72 11.35 3.00
CA HIS A 92 -0.43 10.43 3.08
C HIS A 92 -0.55 9.80 4.48
N PHE A 93 -0.58 10.64 5.52
CA PHE A 93 -0.66 10.22 6.92
C PHE A 93 -1.88 9.35 7.22
N PHE A 94 -3.02 9.69 6.61
CA PHE A 94 -4.28 8.96 6.79
C PHE A 94 -4.16 7.51 6.35
N LEU A 95 -3.80 7.25 5.09
CA LEU A 95 -3.68 5.88 4.55
C LEU A 95 -2.64 5.06 5.30
N ALA A 96 -1.49 5.64 5.63
CA ALA A 96 -0.46 4.97 6.41
C ALA A 96 -0.94 4.58 7.81
N SER A 97 -1.67 5.46 8.51
CA SER A 97 -2.23 5.17 9.83
C SER A 97 -3.34 4.11 9.78
N CYS A 98 -4.20 4.15 8.76
CA CYS A 98 -5.22 3.12 8.51
C CYS A 98 -4.60 1.73 8.29
N ALA A 99 -3.56 1.66 7.45
CA ALA A 99 -2.84 0.42 7.18
C ALA A 99 -2.24 -0.16 8.48
N LEU A 100 -1.55 0.68 9.27
CA LEU A 100 -0.97 0.28 10.55
C LEU A 100 -2.04 -0.17 11.55
N GLN A 101 -3.18 0.54 11.63
CA GLN A 101 -4.29 0.19 12.52
C GLN A 101 -4.83 -1.20 12.20
N ARG A 102 -5.11 -1.45 10.92
CA ARG A 102 -5.67 -2.72 10.45
C ARG A 102 -4.70 -3.88 10.65
N LEU A 103 -3.41 -3.64 10.42
CA LEU A 103 -2.35 -4.64 10.57
C LEU A 103 -2.06 -4.98 12.04
N CYS A 104 -2.12 -4.00 12.93
CA CYS A 104 -1.88 -4.20 14.35
C CYS A 104 -3.14 -4.62 15.13
N ALA A 105 -4.31 -4.66 14.46
CA ALA A 105 -5.61 -5.04 15.02
C ALA A 105 -5.97 -4.29 16.32
N ASP A 106 -5.71 -2.98 16.36
CA ASP A 106 -5.77 -2.19 17.59
C ASP A 106 -6.25 -0.75 17.32
N ASP A 107 -6.72 -0.04 18.35
CA ASP A 107 -7.20 1.35 18.33
C ASP A 107 -6.02 2.35 18.21
N GLY A 108 -5.16 2.17 17.21
CA GLY A 108 -4.11 3.13 16.89
C GLY A 108 -4.68 4.46 16.41
N ASP A 109 -3.95 5.55 16.62
CA ASP A 109 -4.37 6.89 16.18
C ASP A 109 -4.47 6.91 14.65
N ILE A 110 -5.68 7.14 14.13
CA ILE A 110 -5.86 7.51 12.72
C ILE A 110 -5.59 8.99 12.61
N ILE A 111 -4.63 9.35 11.76
CA ILE A 111 -4.26 10.74 11.51
C ILE A 111 -5.12 11.26 10.36
N GLN A 112 -5.93 12.28 10.61
CA GLN A 112 -6.76 12.92 9.59
C GLN A 112 -5.98 13.98 8.81
N ASP A 113 -6.43 14.30 7.60
CA ASP A 113 -5.78 15.31 6.77
C ASP A 113 -5.90 16.74 7.36
N ASP A 114 -6.92 17.00 8.17
CA ASP A 114 -7.16 18.27 8.85
C ASP A 114 -6.51 18.36 10.24
N ASP A 115 -5.80 17.32 10.69
CA ASP A 115 -5.08 17.35 11.95
C ASP A 115 -3.96 18.39 11.93
N THR A 116 -3.89 19.18 13.01
CA THR A 116 -2.80 20.14 13.20
C THR A 116 -1.44 19.43 13.28
N PRO A 117 -0.33 20.06 12.90
CA PRO A 117 1.00 19.46 13.00
C PRO A 117 1.30 18.86 14.38
N VAL A 118 0.86 19.52 15.47
CA VAL A 118 1.05 19.05 16.84
C VAL A 118 0.30 17.73 17.09
N VAL A 119 -0.96 17.64 16.66
CA VAL A 119 -1.77 16.41 16.80
C VAL A 119 -1.12 15.26 16.00
N ARG A 120 -0.63 15.54 14.80
CA ARG A 120 0.06 14.54 13.97
C ARG A 120 1.35 14.04 14.62
N GLU A 121 2.17 14.95 15.14
CA GLU A 121 3.43 14.59 15.82
C GLU A 121 3.18 13.72 17.06
N GLU A 122 2.16 14.05 17.86
CA GLU A 122 1.79 13.25 19.03
C GLU A 122 1.28 11.86 18.65
N ALA A 123 0.44 11.75 17.60
CA ALA A 123 -0.04 10.48 17.08
C ALA A 123 1.12 9.62 16.53
N ILE A 124 2.06 10.23 15.79
CA ILE A 124 3.27 9.56 15.29
C ILE A 124 4.12 9.04 16.46
N ALA A 125 4.28 9.83 17.53
CA ALA A 125 5.03 9.41 18.71
C ALA A 125 4.39 8.19 19.41
N ARG A 126 3.06 8.16 19.53
CA ARG A 126 2.32 7.02 20.08
C ARG A 126 2.45 5.78 19.19
N TRP A 127 2.35 5.93 17.87
CA TRP A 127 2.64 4.85 16.92
C TRP A 127 4.07 4.33 17.09
N ARG A 128 5.06 5.21 17.19
CA ARG A 128 6.47 4.84 17.38
C ARG A 128 6.67 3.98 18.62
N GLU A 129 6.20 4.44 19.78
CA GLU A 129 6.34 3.73 21.06
C GLU A 129 5.71 2.32 20.97
N LYS A 130 4.51 2.26 20.42
CA LYS A 130 3.77 1.01 20.22
C LYS A 130 4.51 0.02 19.34
N LEU A 131 4.93 0.43 18.15
CA LEU A 131 5.61 -0.45 17.20
C LEU A 131 6.99 -0.88 17.71
N ILE A 132 7.66 -0.07 18.54
CA ILE A 132 8.86 -0.48 19.29
C ILE A 132 8.51 -1.58 20.31
N GLY A 133 7.45 -1.41 21.08
CA GLY A 133 6.97 -2.42 22.04
C GLY A 133 6.62 -3.75 21.38
N MET A 134 6.04 -3.70 20.17
CA MET A 134 5.73 -4.87 19.33
C MET A 134 6.96 -5.44 18.61
N LYS A 135 8.12 -4.77 18.68
CA LYS A 135 9.36 -5.13 17.96
C LYS A 135 9.22 -5.12 16.43
N LEU A 136 8.31 -4.30 15.90
CA LEU A 136 8.04 -4.18 14.46
C LEU A 136 8.85 -3.06 13.78
N LEU A 137 9.42 -2.13 14.57
CA LEU A 137 10.35 -1.12 14.03
C LEU A 137 11.83 -1.54 14.18
N PRO A 138 12.63 -1.49 13.09
CA PRO A 138 14.07 -1.70 13.14
C PRO A 138 14.75 -0.55 13.89
N LEU A 139 15.95 -0.80 14.44
CA LEU A 139 16.68 0.18 15.27
C LEU A 139 16.92 1.54 14.58
N SER A 140 17.09 1.55 13.25
CA SER A 140 17.25 2.76 12.44
C SER A 140 16.03 3.68 12.53
N GLU A 141 14.82 3.10 12.54
CA GLU A 141 13.54 3.81 12.53
C GLU A 141 13.09 4.20 13.95
N ARG A 142 13.83 3.85 15.01
CA ARG A 142 13.48 4.17 16.41
C ARG A 142 13.92 5.56 16.86
N ARG A 143 14.80 6.23 16.10
CA ARG A 143 15.47 7.48 16.49
C ARG A 143 15.05 8.71 15.67
N LEU A 144 14.22 8.52 14.64
CA LEU A 144 13.53 9.62 13.97
C LEU A 144 12.67 10.39 14.98
#